data_AF-B6BFL8-F1
#
_entry.id   AF-B6BFL8-F1
#
_cell.length_a   1.000
_cell.length_b   1.000
_cell.length_c   1.000
_cell.angle_alpha   90.00
_cell.angle_beta   90.00
_cell.angle_gamma   90.00
#
_symmetry.space_group_name_H-M   'P 1'
#
loop_
_entity.id
_entity.type
_entity.pdbx_description
1 polymer ?
#
loop_
_entity_poly.entity_id
_entity_poly.type
_entity_poly.pdbx_seq_one_letter_code
_entity_poly.pdbx_strand_id
1 'polypeptide(L)'
;MMDMAGLSNANAAWKRTPTTPAGPAPAVAAADAETAMFQAAQGDGSKAAFEAYLMAYPEGRFAELAAAEVAALAAGAGQDPQAGAVSPPAAAEDAPAAVALAETGPITYASPLDTDAAAISGLTLAEAVTRSPSFPPVEGLPESYWKDQSCSSCHQWTRERLCTQGNTYLSLNMQRSLGKQHPFGGALKQALKSWAAGGCQ
;
A
#
# COMPACT_ATOMS: atom_id res chain seq x y z
N MET A 1 -47.92 32.61 -63.19
CA MET A 1 -48.17 33.69 -62.23
C MET A 1 -48.99 33.09 -61.08
N MET A 2 -48.35 32.95 -59.89
CA MET A 2 -48.94 32.89 -58.53
C MET A 2 -49.95 31.75 -58.21
N ASP A 3 -49.92 30.98 -57.12
CA ASP A 3 -49.11 30.98 -55.90
C ASP A 3 -49.34 29.66 -55.11
N MET A 4 -48.25 29.19 -54.50
CA MET A 4 -48.08 28.50 -53.21
C MET A 4 -49.21 27.65 -52.59
N ALA A 5 -48.96 26.34 -52.54
CA ALA A 5 -49.49 25.43 -51.53
C ALA A 5 -48.79 25.63 -50.18
N GLY A 6 -49.53 25.52 -49.07
CA GLY A 6 -48.92 25.49 -47.74
C GLY A 6 -49.93 25.56 -46.61
N LEU A 7 -50.54 24.42 -46.29
CA LEU A 7 -51.39 24.24 -45.11
C LEU A 7 -50.60 24.32 -43.79
N SER A 8 -51.37 24.67 -42.76
CA SER A 8 -51.24 24.23 -41.36
C SER A 8 -50.52 25.12 -40.35
N ASN A 9 -51.34 25.99 -39.78
CA ASN A 9 -51.79 26.00 -38.39
C ASN A 9 -50.74 25.99 -37.26
N ALA A 10 -50.68 27.13 -36.58
CA ALA A 10 -50.00 27.37 -35.33
C ALA A 10 -50.59 26.53 -34.19
N ASN A 11 -49.72 25.98 -33.34
CA ASN A 11 -50.05 25.82 -31.93
C ASN A 11 -48.79 25.78 -31.05
N ALA A 12 -48.88 26.55 -29.97
CA ALA A 12 -48.19 26.40 -28.70
C ALA A 12 -46.65 26.55 -28.66
N ALA A 13 -46.27 27.78 -28.30
CA ALA A 13 -45.08 28.13 -27.55
C ALA A 13 -44.69 27.10 -26.48
N TRP A 14 -43.47 26.56 -26.55
CA TRP A 14 -42.68 26.18 -25.38
C TRP A 14 -41.26 26.71 -25.51
N LYS A 15 -40.97 27.77 -24.75
CA LYS A 15 -39.61 28.21 -24.47
C LYS A 15 -38.88 27.06 -23.79
N ARG A 16 -37.93 26.42 -24.46
CA ARG A 16 -36.98 25.52 -23.80
C ARG A 16 -36.01 26.38 -23.00
N THR A 17 -36.26 26.51 -21.71
CA THR A 17 -35.21 26.86 -20.75
C THR A 17 -34.18 25.72 -20.77
N PRO A 18 -32.87 25.99 -20.94
CA PRO A 18 -31.88 24.98 -20.63
C PRO A 18 -31.90 24.79 -19.11
N THR A 19 -32.51 23.69 -18.65
CA THR A 19 -32.27 23.19 -17.30
C THR A 19 -30.87 22.60 -17.29
N THR A 20 -29.90 23.38 -16.84
CA THR A 20 -28.61 22.86 -16.38
C THR A 20 -28.89 21.99 -15.16
N PRO A 21 -28.59 20.67 -15.16
CA PRO A 21 -28.51 19.96 -13.91
C PRO A 21 -27.25 20.47 -13.19
N ALA A 22 -27.43 21.18 -12.08
CA ALA A 22 -26.35 21.41 -11.13
C ALA A 22 -25.92 20.03 -10.59
N GLY A 23 -24.81 19.52 -11.12
CA GLY A 23 -24.27 18.20 -10.78
C GLY A 23 -23.65 18.11 -9.38
N PRO A 24 -23.20 16.91 -8.98
CA PRO A 24 -22.75 16.57 -7.62
C PRO A 24 -21.37 17.13 -7.23
N ALA A 25 -20.98 18.28 -7.78
CA ALA A 25 -19.63 18.86 -7.68
C ALA A 25 -19.04 19.01 -6.25
N PRO A 26 -19.79 19.40 -5.20
CA PRO A 26 -19.18 19.58 -3.88
C PRO A 26 -18.88 18.27 -3.15
N ALA A 27 -19.70 17.22 -3.36
CA ALA A 27 -19.52 15.94 -2.67
C ALA A 27 -18.36 15.13 -3.25
N VAL A 28 -18.15 15.18 -4.58
CA VAL A 28 -17.02 14.51 -5.23
C VAL A 28 -15.69 15.16 -4.87
N ALA A 29 -15.63 16.50 -4.82
CA ALA A 29 -14.42 17.22 -4.44
C ALA A 29 -14.00 16.96 -2.98
N ALA A 30 -14.98 16.83 -2.07
CA ALA A 30 -14.70 16.47 -0.68
C ALA A 30 -14.16 15.04 -0.55
N ALA A 31 -14.72 14.08 -1.31
CA ALA A 31 -14.23 12.69 -1.33
C ALA A 31 -12.83 12.56 -1.94
N ASP A 32 -12.51 13.36 -2.96
CA ASP A 32 -11.18 13.41 -3.56
C ASP A 32 -10.16 14.02 -2.58
N ALA A 33 -10.54 15.11 -1.89
CA ALA A 33 -9.70 15.76 -0.88
C ALA A 33 -9.43 14.84 0.32
N GLU A 34 -10.45 14.14 0.81
CA GLU A 34 -10.32 13.13 1.87
C GLU A 34 -9.34 12.02 1.45
N THR A 35 -9.51 11.49 0.24
CA THR A 35 -8.66 10.44 -0.29
C THR A 35 -7.21 10.90 -0.42
N ALA A 36 -6.98 12.12 -0.90
CA ALA A 36 -5.64 12.69 -1.00
C ALA A 36 -4.98 12.89 0.38
N MET A 37 -5.72 13.37 1.38
CA MET A 37 -5.20 13.56 2.73
C MET A 37 -4.87 12.22 3.40
N PHE A 38 -5.72 11.21 3.23
CA PHE A 38 -5.43 9.86 3.73
C PHE A 38 -4.23 9.20 3.01
N GLN A 39 -4.06 9.44 1.71
CA GLN A 39 -2.88 8.98 0.96
C GLN A 39 -1.61 9.69 1.42
N ALA A 40 -1.68 11.00 1.71
CA ALA A 40 -0.56 11.75 2.27
C ALA A 40 -0.19 11.22 3.66
N ALA A 41 -1.18 10.93 4.52
CA ALA A 41 -0.94 10.33 5.82
C ALA A 41 -0.28 8.95 5.72
N GLN A 42 -0.70 8.11 4.77
CA GLN A 42 -0.03 6.82 4.50
C GLN A 42 1.39 6.98 3.95
N GLY A 43 1.64 8.00 3.12
CA GLY A 43 2.97 8.26 2.57
C GLY A 43 3.95 8.79 3.61
N ASP A 44 3.45 9.56 4.58
CA ASP A 44 4.22 10.05 5.73
C ASP A 44 4.44 8.94 6.78
N GLY A 45 3.41 8.15 7.04
CA GLY A 45 3.45 7.00 7.95
C GLY A 45 3.53 7.37 9.44
N SER A 46 3.53 8.66 9.80
CA SER A 46 3.59 9.08 11.19
C SER A 46 2.22 9.10 11.86
N LYS A 47 2.23 8.90 13.18
CA LYS A 47 1.05 9.03 14.04
C LYS A 47 0.40 10.41 13.89
N ALA A 48 1.22 11.47 13.82
CA ALA A 48 0.75 12.84 13.67
C ALA A 48 -0.02 13.07 12.35
N ALA A 49 0.42 12.43 11.25
CA ALA A 49 -0.28 12.55 9.97
C ALA A 49 -1.65 11.84 9.98
N PHE A 50 -1.75 10.67 10.61
CA PHE A 50 -3.03 9.98 10.79
C PHE A 50 -3.97 10.70 11.76
N GLU A 51 -3.45 11.27 12.85
CA GLU A 51 -4.22 12.13 13.76
C GLU A 51 -4.73 13.39 13.05
N ALA A 52 -3.92 14.01 12.18
CA ALA A 52 -4.35 15.14 11.36
C ALA A 52 -5.48 14.77 10.40
N TYR A 53 -5.41 13.59 9.78
CA TYR A 53 -6.52 13.07 8.96
C TYR A 53 -7.79 12.88 9.80
N LEU A 54 -7.69 12.27 10.99
CA LEU A 54 -8.85 12.05 11.88
C LEU A 54 -9.47 13.36 12.37
N MET A 55 -8.68 14.42 12.56
CA MET A 55 -9.20 15.74 12.89
C MET A 55 -9.98 16.38 11.74
N ALA A 56 -9.50 16.19 10.50
CA ALA A 56 -10.15 16.74 9.31
C ALA A 56 -11.38 15.94 8.87
N TYR A 57 -11.38 14.62 9.10
CA TYR A 57 -12.41 13.68 8.65
C TYR A 57 -12.76 12.67 9.77
N PRO A 58 -13.38 13.12 10.88
CA PRO A 58 -13.65 12.27 12.04
C PRO A 58 -14.65 11.15 11.77
N GLU A 59 -15.55 11.36 10.80
CA GLU A 59 -16.49 10.35 10.27
C GLU A 59 -16.14 9.99 8.82
N GLY A 60 -14.88 10.18 8.44
CA GLY A 60 -14.37 9.88 7.10
C GLY A 60 -14.42 8.39 6.79
N ARG A 61 -14.45 8.06 5.49
CA ARG A 61 -14.41 6.69 4.98
C ARG A 61 -13.18 5.90 5.44
N PHE A 62 -12.12 6.58 5.85
CA PHE A 62 -10.90 5.96 6.35
C PHE A 62 -10.65 6.23 7.85
N ALA A 63 -11.62 6.78 8.59
CA ALA A 63 -11.46 7.13 10.00
C ALA A 63 -11.08 5.91 10.86
N GLU A 64 -11.77 4.79 10.68
CA GLU A 64 -11.49 3.56 11.41
C GLU A 64 -10.09 3.01 11.09
N LEU A 65 -9.63 3.16 9.85
CA LEU A 65 -8.29 2.74 9.43
C LEU A 65 -7.22 3.64 10.04
N ALA A 66 -7.37 4.96 9.94
CA ALA A 66 -6.44 5.91 10.53
C ALA A 66 -6.36 5.75 12.06
N ALA A 67 -7.49 5.48 12.73
CA ALA A 67 -7.50 5.21 14.16
C ALA A 67 -6.73 3.92 14.53
N ALA A 68 -6.86 2.87 13.71
CA ALA A 68 -6.10 1.64 13.89
C ALA A 68 -4.59 1.87 13.70
N GLU A 69 -4.18 2.66 12.71
CA GLU A 69 -2.77 3.05 12.51
C GLU A 69 -2.24 3.85 13.70
N VAL A 70 -2.98 4.84 14.19
CA VAL A 70 -2.63 5.61 15.40
C VAL A 70 -2.47 4.69 16.62
N ALA A 71 -3.36 3.71 16.79
CA ALA A 71 -3.28 2.75 17.88
C ALA A 71 -2.06 1.82 17.75
N ALA A 72 -1.76 1.33 16.55
CA ALA A 72 -0.59 0.50 16.28
C ALA A 72 0.73 1.26 16.54
N LEU A 73 0.81 2.50 16.04
CA LEU A 73 1.96 3.38 16.25
C LEU A 73 2.13 3.78 17.71
N ALA A 74 1.03 3.92 18.46
CA ALA A 74 1.07 4.15 19.90
C ALA A 74 1.49 2.91 20.70
N ALA A 75 1.09 1.71 20.27
CA ALA A 75 1.48 0.44 20.90
C ALA A 75 2.95 0.08 20.63
N GLY A 76 3.51 0.48 19.48
CA GLY A 76 4.93 0.39 19.18
C GLY A 76 5.79 1.47 19.85
N ALA A 77 5.19 2.57 20.32
CA ALA A 77 5.86 3.66 21.03
C ALA A 77 5.89 3.41 22.55
N GLY A 78 6.40 2.25 22.96
CA GLY A 78 6.72 1.95 24.35
C GLY A 78 7.71 2.97 24.93
N GLN A 79 7.15 3.95 25.64
CA GLN A 79 7.71 4.98 26.52
C GLN A 79 9.23 4.91 26.83
N ASP A 80 9.98 5.89 26.29
CA ASP A 80 11.17 6.43 26.95
C ASP A 80 10.87 7.88 27.39
N PRO A 81 10.72 8.16 28.70
CA PRO A 81 10.55 9.52 29.20
C PRO A 81 11.92 10.19 29.25
N GLN A 82 12.39 10.67 28.09
CA GLN A 82 13.27 11.84 27.91
C GLN A 82 13.63 12.03 26.42
N ALA A 83 12.66 12.42 25.57
CA ALA A 83 12.98 12.95 24.24
C ALA A 83 13.18 14.47 24.30
N GLY A 84 14.32 14.88 24.87
CA GLY A 84 14.89 16.20 24.63
C GLY A 84 15.39 16.27 23.19
N ALA A 85 15.08 17.37 22.51
CA ALA A 85 15.63 17.72 21.20
C ALA A 85 17.16 17.56 21.17
N VAL A 86 17.71 16.86 20.16
CA VAL A 86 18.51 17.43 19.05
C VAL A 86 18.77 16.35 17.99
N SER A 87 18.86 16.76 16.72
CA SER A 87 19.51 16.00 15.63
C SER A 87 20.83 16.72 15.26
N PRO A 88 21.76 16.13 14.50
CA PRO A 88 22.97 15.42 14.96
C PRO A 88 24.27 16.15 14.53
N PRO A 89 25.48 15.58 14.69
CA PRO A 89 26.05 14.85 13.53
C PRO A 89 27.04 13.70 13.82
N ALA A 90 27.11 12.81 12.81
CA ALA A 90 28.29 12.17 12.19
C ALA A 90 29.26 11.24 12.97
N ALA A 91 29.46 10.07 12.33
CA ALA A 91 30.68 9.27 12.16
C ALA A 91 31.28 8.53 13.36
N ALA A 92 31.29 7.19 13.31
CA ALA A 92 32.48 6.38 13.06
C ALA A 92 32.14 4.86 13.08
N GLU A 93 32.86 4.14 12.24
CA GLU A 93 32.86 2.69 12.04
C GLU A 93 33.52 1.96 13.23
N ASP A 94 32.97 0.81 13.66
CA ASP A 94 33.70 -0.44 13.91
C ASP A 94 32.69 -1.57 14.23
N ALA A 95 32.91 -2.76 13.68
CA ALA A 95 32.19 -3.98 14.05
C ALA A 95 33.17 -4.92 14.78
N PRO A 96 32.70 -5.70 15.78
CA PRO A 96 32.53 -7.11 15.46
C PRO A 96 31.30 -7.79 16.10
N ALA A 97 30.98 -8.95 15.51
CA ALA A 97 29.84 -9.83 15.77
C ALA A 97 29.71 -10.35 17.21
N ALA A 98 28.47 -10.49 17.72
CA ALA A 98 27.72 -11.75 17.68
C ALA A 98 26.46 -11.75 18.59
N VAL A 99 25.46 -12.53 18.15
CA VAL A 99 24.26 -13.08 18.82
C VAL A 99 23.03 -12.19 19.07
N ALA A 100 22.10 -12.31 18.12
CA ALA A 100 20.66 -12.53 18.29
C ALA A 100 20.01 -11.96 19.56
N LEU A 101 19.47 -10.74 19.42
CA LEU A 101 18.12 -10.50 19.87
C LEU A 101 17.23 -10.75 18.66
N ALA A 102 16.28 -11.68 18.78
CA ALA A 102 15.09 -11.64 17.98
C ALA A 102 14.45 -10.28 18.24
N GLU A 103 14.74 -9.31 17.38
CA GLU A 103 13.98 -8.09 17.31
C GLU A 103 12.57 -8.53 16.90
N THR A 104 11.66 -8.59 17.88
CA THR A 104 10.22 -8.49 17.64
C THR A 104 9.83 -7.08 17.17
N GLY A 105 10.70 -6.49 16.33
CA GLY A 105 10.53 -5.26 15.58
C GLY A 105 10.26 -5.57 14.10
N PRO A 106 10.06 -4.54 13.26
CA PRO A 106 9.70 -4.73 11.86
C PRO A 106 10.67 -5.66 11.14
N ILE A 107 10.14 -6.58 10.32
CA ILE A 107 10.95 -7.45 9.44
C ILE A 107 11.99 -6.60 8.74
N THR A 108 13.27 -6.97 8.83
CA THR A 108 14.36 -6.30 8.09
C THR A 108 14.77 -7.11 6.87
N TYR A 109 15.54 -6.51 5.97
CA TYR A 109 16.06 -7.21 4.80
C TYR A 109 16.94 -8.43 5.12
N ALA A 110 17.68 -8.38 6.24
CA ALA A 110 18.71 -9.36 6.61
C ALA A 110 18.37 -10.15 7.88
N SER A 111 17.22 -9.89 8.50
CA SER A 111 16.72 -10.68 9.63
C SER A 111 15.99 -11.94 9.13
N PRO A 112 16.05 -13.05 9.88
CA PRO A 112 15.25 -14.23 9.60
C PRO A 112 13.76 -13.92 9.59
N LEU A 113 13.04 -14.49 8.62
CA LEU A 113 11.59 -14.39 8.47
C LEU A 113 10.88 -15.36 9.42
N ASP A 114 9.99 -14.84 10.25
CA ASP A 114 9.01 -15.64 10.96
C ASP A 114 7.73 -15.75 10.13
N THR A 115 7.58 -16.87 9.40
CA THR A 115 6.43 -17.13 8.52
C THR A 115 5.97 -18.58 8.63
N ASP A 116 4.71 -18.83 8.29
CA ASP A 116 4.09 -20.15 8.20
C ASP A 116 4.51 -20.94 6.95
N ALA A 117 5.13 -20.27 5.97
CA ALA A 117 5.65 -20.89 4.76
C ALA A 117 7.00 -21.58 5.02
N ALA A 118 6.98 -22.89 5.24
CA ALA A 118 8.17 -23.70 5.52
C ALA A 118 9.33 -23.53 4.52
N ALA A 119 9.04 -23.18 3.26
CA ALA A 119 10.06 -22.96 2.23
C ALA A 119 10.93 -21.70 2.45
N ILE A 120 10.45 -20.74 3.24
CA ILE A 120 11.12 -19.45 3.49
C ILE A 120 11.22 -19.09 4.98
N SER A 121 10.57 -19.85 5.86
CA SER A 121 10.68 -19.68 7.31
C SER A 121 12.14 -19.81 7.76
N GLY A 122 12.61 -18.86 8.57
CA GLY A 122 13.99 -18.77 9.05
C GLY A 122 15.00 -18.22 8.04
N LEU A 123 14.63 -17.99 6.78
CA LEU A 123 15.48 -17.33 5.78
C LEU A 123 15.36 -15.81 5.89
N THR A 124 16.34 -15.08 5.39
CA THR A 124 16.23 -13.63 5.17
C THR A 124 15.41 -13.31 3.91
N LEU A 125 14.97 -12.06 3.74
CA LEU A 125 14.34 -11.60 2.48
C LEU A 125 15.29 -11.80 1.29
N ALA A 126 16.59 -11.55 1.48
CA ALA A 126 17.62 -11.74 0.46
C ALA A 126 17.74 -13.20 -0.01
N GLU A 127 17.63 -14.15 0.92
CA GLU A 127 17.71 -15.58 0.61
C GLU A 127 16.39 -16.11 0.05
N ALA A 128 15.25 -15.68 0.60
CA ALA A 128 13.93 -16.12 0.17
C ALA A 128 13.69 -15.88 -1.33
N VAL A 129 14.15 -14.74 -1.85
CA VAL A 129 14.02 -14.36 -3.27
C VAL A 129 14.97 -15.11 -4.22
N THR A 130 15.76 -16.04 -3.70
CA THR A 130 16.57 -16.98 -4.50
C THR A 130 15.98 -18.39 -4.54
N ARG A 131 14.93 -18.66 -3.76
CA ARG A 131 14.31 -19.97 -3.68
C ARG A 131 13.34 -20.19 -4.85
N SER A 132 13.00 -21.46 -5.07
CA SER A 132 11.97 -21.85 -6.04
C SER A 132 10.58 -21.65 -5.45
N PRO A 133 9.63 -21.10 -6.22
CA PRO A 133 8.29 -20.84 -5.72
C PRO A 133 7.51 -22.14 -5.48
N SER A 134 6.73 -22.21 -4.40
CA SER A 134 5.84 -23.36 -4.13
C SER A 134 4.48 -23.28 -4.83
N PHE A 135 4.15 -22.12 -5.39
CA PHE A 135 2.89 -21.82 -6.09
C PHE A 135 3.21 -20.97 -7.33
N PRO A 136 2.38 -21.05 -8.40
CA PRO A 136 2.68 -20.37 -9.65
C PRO A 136 2.74 -18.84 -9.49
N PRO A 137 3.73 -18.16 -10.11
CA PRO A 137 3.86 -16.70 -10.10
C PRO A 137 2.88 -15.99 -11.04
N VAL A 138 2.09 -16.71 -11.85
CA VAL A 138 0.98 -16.17 -12.64
C VAL A 138 -0.10 -17.24 -12.69
N GLU A 139 -1.36 -16.86 -12.50
CA GLU A 139 -2.49 -17.80 -12.59
C GLU A 139 -2.56 -18.41 -14.00
N GLY A 140 -2.70 -19.73 -14.08
CA GLY A 140 -2.73 -20.46 -15.35
C GLY A 140 -1.37 -20.67 -16.02
N LEU A 141 -0.25 -20.27 -15.40
CA LEU A 141 1.08 -20.51 -15.96
C LEU A 141 1.42 -22.02 -15.91
N PRO A 142 1.77 -22.67 -17.04
CA PRO A 142 2.13 -24.09 -17.03
C PRO A 142 3.35 -24.38 -16.16
N GLU A 143 3.34 -25.51 -15.46
CA GLU A 143 4.38 -25.86 -14.47
C GLU A 143 5.80 -25.86 -15.04
N SER A 144 5.97 -26.25 -16.31
CA SER A 144 7.27 -26.29 -17.00
C SER A 144 7.99 -24.94 -17.03
N TYR A 145 7.28 -23.83 -16.86
CA TYR A 145 7.86 -22.49 -16.89
C TYR A 145 8.34 -22.00 -15.52
N TRP A 146 7.92 -22.61 -14.41
CA TRP A 146 8.18 -22.07 -13.07
C TRP A 146 8.62 -23.09 -12.01
N LYS A 147 8.20 -24.35 -12.11
CA LYS A 147 8.33 -25.34 -11.03
C LYS A 147 9.77 -25.69 -10.70
N ASP A 148 10.62 -25.73 -11.71
CA ASP A 148 12.07 -25.99 -11.59
C ASP A 148 12.91 -24.71 -11.72
N GLN A 149 12.27 -23.53 -11.68
CA GLN A 149 12.95 -22.24 -11.75
C GLN A 149 13.18 -21.67 -10.35
N SER A 150 14.18 -20.79 -10.22
CA SER A 150 14.35 -19.98 -9.01
C SER A 150 13.80 -18.59 -9.25
N CYS A 151 13.38 -17.89 -8.21
CA CYS A 151 12.97 -16.49 -8.35
C CYS A 151 14.06 -15.63 -9.03
N SER A 152 15.35 -15.93 -8.80
CA SER A 152 16.49 -15.24 -9.43
C SER A 152 16.70 -15.56 -10.91
N SER A 153 16.17 -16.67 -11.45
CA SER A 153 16.27 -16.95 -12.89
C SER A 153 15.26 -16.14 -13.72
N CYS A 154 14.19 -15.65 -13.10
CA CYS A 154 13.18 -14.81 -13.75
C CYS A 154 13.27 -13.33 -13.36
N HIS A 155 13.75 -13.03 -12.15
CA HIS A 155 13.86 -11.67 -11.64
C HIS A 155 15.30 -11.34 -11.25
N GLN A 156 15.66 -10.09 -11.49
CA GLN A 156 16.88 -9.50 -10.95
C GLN A 156 16.52 -8.74 -9.68
N TRP A 157 16.20 -9.47 -8.61
CA TRP A 157 15.81 -8.86 -7.34
C TRP A 157 17.01 -8.17 -6.69
N THR A 158 16.79 -6.93 -6.24
CA THR A 158 17.69 -6.17 -5.38
C THR A 158 16.89 -5.70 -4.17
N ARG A 159 17.57 -5.24 -3.11
CA ARG A 159 16.93 -4.64 -1.94
C ARG A 159 15.96 -3.53 -2.36
N GLU A 160 16.39 -2.63 -3.24
CA GLU A 160 15.57 -1.51 -3.73
C GLU A 160 14.34 -2.00 -4.50
N ARG A 161 14.50 -2.98 -5.39
CA ARG A 161 13.37 -3.52 -6.16
C ARG A 161 12.36 -4.25 -5.28
N LEU A 162 12.83 -4.94 -4.24
CA LEU A 162 11.95 -5.57 -3.26
C LEU A 162 11.23 -4.53 -2.40
N CYS A 163 11.89 -3.44 -2.04
CA CYS A 163 11.27 -2.34 -1.31
C CYS A 163 10.15 -1.72 -2.17
N THR A 164 10.40 -1.44 -3.45
CA THR A 164 9.38 -0.97 -4.39
C THR A 164 8.20 -1.94 -4.46
N GLN A 165 8.47 -3.25 -4.55
CA GLN A 165 7.42 -4.28 -4.56
C GLN A 165 6.62 -4.29 -3.26
N GLY A 166 7.27 -4.22 -2.10
CA GLY A 166 6.64 -4.18 -0.78
C GLY A 166 5.72 -2.97 -0.62
N ASN A 167 6.16 -1.80 -1.07
CA ASN A 167 5.36 -0.56 -1.05
C ASN A 167 4.04 -0.68 -1.82
N THR A 168 4.00 -1.46 -2.92
CA THR A 168 2.73 -1.67 -3.65
C THR A 168 1.66 -2.32 -2.77
N TYR A 169 2.06 -3.18 -1.82
CA TYR A 169 1.17 -3.91 -0.92
C TYR A 169 0.65 -3.06 0.25
N LEU A 170 1.16 -1.84 0.44
CA LEU A 170 0.62 -0.90 1.42
C LEU A 170 -0.75 -0.39 0.98
N SER A 171 -0.99 -0.23 -0.33
CA SER A 171 -2.27 0.24 -0.84
C SER A 171 -3.41 -0.76 -0.59
N LEU A 172 -4.57 -0.26 -0.14
CA LEU A 172 -5.76 -1.06 0.17
C LEU A 172 -6.21 -1.98 -0.98
N ASN A 173 -6.08 -1.52 -2.23
CA ASN A 173 -6.42 -2.33 -3.40
C ASN A 173 -5.53 -3.58 -3.51
N MET A 174 -4.23 -3.43 -3.21
CA MET A 174 -3.26 -4.51 -3.29
C MET A 174 -3.26 -5.43 -2.06
N GLN A 175 -3.76 -4.97 -0.91
CA GLN A 175 -3.85 -5.83 0.28
C GLN A 175 -4.73 -7.07 0.06
N ARG A 176 -5.76 -6.99 -0.80
CA ARG A 176 -6.58 -8.15 -1.21
C ARG A 176 -5.77 -9.24 -1.92
N SER A 177 -4.62 -8.89 -2.49
CA SER A 177 -3.76 -9.83 -3.22
C SER A 177 -2.79 -10.61 -2.32
N LEU A 178 -2.68 -10.24 -1.04
CA LEU A 178 -1.75 -10.86 -0.09
C LEU A 178 -2.10 -12.31 0.24
N GLY A 179 -3.39 -12.64 0.27
CA GLY A 179 -3.87 -14.00 0.53
C GLY A 179 -3.95 -14.89 -0.71
N LYS A 180 -3.59 -14.39 -1.91
CA LYS A 180 -3.57 -15.22 -3.12
C LYS A 180 -2.39 -16.19 -3.05
N GLN A 181 -2.67 -17.46 -3.32
CA GLN A 181 -1.65 -18.49 -3.50
C GLN A 181 -0.76 -18.13 -4.71
N HIS A 182 0.40 -17.60 -4.39
CA HIS A 182 1.42 -17.02 -5.26
C HIS A 182 2.74 -17.19 -4.50
N PRO A 183 3.92 -17.26 -5.13
CA PRO A 183 5.16 -17.80 -4.58
C PRO A 183 5.25 -17.79 -3.04
N PHE A 184 5.41 -18.97 -2.45
CA PHE A 184 5.41 -19.19 -1.00
C PHE A 184 4.06 -18.91 -0.31
N GLY A 185 2.95 -19.09 -1.02
CA GLY A 185 1.59 -19.02 -0.44
C GLY A 185 1.15 -17.62 0.01
N GLY A 186 1.85 -16.57 -0.47
CA GLY A 186 1.60 -15.19 -0.08
C GLY A 186 2.42 -14.71 1.12
N ALA A 187 3.09 -15.60 1.86
CA ALA A 187 3.90 -15.23 3.03
C ALA A 187 5.01 -14.22 2.68
N LEU A 188 5.69 -14.40 1.54
CA LEU A 188 6.71 -13.44 1.08
C LEU A 188 6.11 -12.05 0.80
N LYS A 189 4.89 -11.96 0.27
CA LYS A 189 4.23 -10.66 0.03
C LYS A 189 3.88 -9.96 1.34
N GLN A 190 3.41 -10.73 2.32
CA GLN A 190 3.11 -10.21 3.65
C GLN A 190 4.38 -9.71 4.33
N ALA A 191 5.47 -10.46 4.24
CA ALA A 191 6.78 -10.05 4.73
C ALA A 191 7.28 -8.76 4.05
N LEU A 192 7.19 -8.68 2.72
CA LEU A 192 7.56 -7.47 1.97
C LEU A 192 6.69 -6.26 2.31
N LYS A 193 5.39 -6.46 2.55
CA LYS A 193 4.50 -5.40 3.04
C LYS A 193 4.97 -4.90 4.42
N SER A 194 5.23 -5.81 5.35
CA SER A 194 5.66 -5.46 6.71
C SER A 194 7.00 -4.74 6.70
N TRP A 195 7.96 -5.21 5.91
CA TRP A 195 9.26 -4.56 5.75
C TRP A 195 9.14 -3.16 5.13
N ALA A 196 8.30 -3.01 4.10
CA ALA A 196 8.05 -1.71 3.49
C ALA A 196 7.34 -0.73 4.43
N ALA A 197 6.42 -1.20 5.27
CA ALA A 197 5.80 -0.38 6.31
C ALA A 197 6.83 0.14 7.35
N GLY A 198 7.90 -0.62 7.58
CA GLY A 198 9.06 -0.21 8.38
C GLY A 198 10.09 0.64 7.62
N GLY A 199 9.75 1.20 6.46
CA GLY A 199 10.67 2.06 5.68
C GLY A 199 11.76 1.29 4.93
N CYS A 200 11.60 -0.02 4.74
CA CYS A 200 12.56 -0.89 4.04
C CYS A 200 13.96 -0.95 4.69
N GLN A 201 14.03 -0.89 6.02
CA GLN A 201 15.29 -0.93 6.77
C GLN A 201 15.79 -2.36 7.03
#